data_AF-A0A1H7K277-F1
#
_entry.id   AF-A0A1H7K277-F1
#
_cell.length_a   1.000
_cell.length_b   1.000
_cell.length_c   1.000
_cell.angle_alpha   90.00
_cell.angle_beta   90.00
_cell.angle_gamma   90.00
#
_symmetry.space_group_name_H-M   'P 1'
#
loop_
_entity.id
_entity.type
_entity.pdbx_description
1 polymer ?
#
loop_
_entity_poly.entity_id
_entity_poly.type
_entity_poly.pdbx_seq_one_letter_code
_entity_poly.pdbx_strand_id
1 'polypeptide(L)'
;MSDKFVFDKTSPDADKYTEVDKFLQLTERFCKKGIGSIANKVASKFSRKNVSKPMSALKRAVNIIGADGIDTVYDDLMHCSKLERSDVYIGAKYLFRQGNYMCRLKDIKKCYVYNSDNTEDIAYFCYADISDETGDETLEIRTLSALKVQRQLQLDELRKMIGIKEEE
;
A
#
# COMPACT_ATOMS: atom_id res chain seq x y z
N MET A 1 -20.91 11.11 -7.96
CA MET A 1 -21.04 9.72 -7.52
C MET A 1 -20.39 9.60 -6.15
N SER A 2 -20.94 8.80 -5.23
CA SER A 2 -20.34 8.66 -3.91
C SER A 2 -19.12 7.75 -3.99
N ASP A 3 -17.93 8.28 -3.72
CA ASP A 3 -16.69 7.50 -3.60
C ASP A 3 -16.72 6.68 -2.30
N LYS A 4 -17.53 5.62 -2.29
CA LYS A 4 -17.66 4.68 -1.20
C LYS A 4 -17.30 3.30 -1.73
N PHE A 5 -16.56 2.53 -0.93
CA PHE A 5 -16.43 1.10 -1.17
C PHE A 5 -17.80 0.47 -0.89
N VAL A 6 -18.59 0.21 -1.92
CA VAL A 6 -19.91 -0.40 -1.82
C VAL A 6 -19.92 -1.66 -2.66
N PHE A 7 -20.17 -2.79 -2.00
CA PHE A 7 -20.38 -4.08 -2.64
C PHE A 7 -21.71 -4.65 -2.19
N ASP A 8 -22.32 -5.47 -3.04
CA ASP A 8 -23.55 -6.16 -2.71
C ASP A 8 -23.27 -7.25 -1.66
N LYS A 9 -23.82 -7.04 -0.46
CA LYS A 9 -23.67 -7.97 0.67
C LYS A 9 -24.46 -9.27 0.51
N THR A 10 -25.30 -9.36 -0.51
CA THR A 10 -26.06 -10.57 -0.86
C THR A 10 -25.44 -11.33 -2.03
N SER A 11 -24.36 -10.80 -2.62
CA SER A 11 -23.57 -11.48 -3.65
C SER A 11 -22.84 -12.71 -3.08
N PRO A 12 -22.63 -13.77 -3.88
CA PRO A 12 -21.75 -14.89 -3.51
C PRO A 12 -20.34 -14.46 -3.10
N ASP A 13 -19.87 -13.28 -3.53
CA ASP A 13 -18.54 -12.75 -3.22
C ASP A 13 -18.50 -11.82 -2.00
N ALA A 14 -19.62 -11.62 -1.30
CA ALA A 14 -19.73 -10.69 -0.18
C ALA A 14 -18.69 -10.95 0.92
N ASP A 15 -18.36 -12.22 1.18
CA ASP A 15 -17.34 -12.60 2.17
C ASP A 15 -15.94 -12.17 1.71
N LYS A 16 -15.61 -12.35 0.43
CA LYS A 16 -14.31 -11.94 -0.14
C LYS A 16 -14.13 -10.42 -0.07
N TYR A 17 -15.16 -9.68 -0.47
CA TYR A 17 -15.17 -8.22 -0.34
C TYR A 17 -15.02 -7.78 1.12
N THR A 18 -15.66 -8.50 2.05
CA THR A 18 -15.57 -8.21 3.48
C THR A 18 -14.15 -8.43 4.02
N GLU A 19 -13.46 -9.50 3.63
CA GLU A 19 -12.09 -9.76 4.07
C GLU A 19 -11.09 -8.74 3.50
N VAL A 20 -11.22 -8.40 2.21
CA VAL A 20 -10.40 -7.36 1.58
C VAL A 20 -10.63 -6.01 2.27
N ASP A 21 -11.88 -5.65 2.56
CA ASP A 21 -12.22 -4.41 3.27
C ASP A 21 -11.74 -4.42 4.72
N LYS A 22 -11.83 -5.53 5.45
CA LYS A 22 -11.28 -5.66 6.80
C LYS A 22 -9.77 -5.43 6.81
N PHE A 23 -9.07 -6.00 5.83
CA PHE A 23 -7.62 -5.86 5.73
C PHE A 23 -7.20 -4.44 5.37
N LEU A 24 -7.82 -3.83 4.36
CA LEU A 24 -7.49 -2.50 3.87
C LEU A 24 -8.18 -1.35 4.63
N GLN A 25 -9.17 -1.64 5.46
CA GLN A 25 -10.01 -0.70 6.21
C GLN A 25 -10.65 0.39 5.33
N LEU A 26 -11.06 0.06 4.10
CA LEU A 26 -11.57 1.04 3.13
C LEU A 26 -12.87 1.68 3.62
N THR A 27 -13.83 0.89 4.10
CA THR A 27 -15.10 1.37 4.63
C THR A 27 -14.92 2.17 5.92
N GLU A 28 -14.07 1.71 6.83
CA GLU A 28 -13.84 2.38 8.11
C GLU A 28 -13.19 3.75 7.90
N ARG A 29 -12.18 3.83 7.04
CA ARG A 29 -11.45 5.08 6.79
C ARG A 29 -12.24 6.09 5.96
N PHE A 30 -13.00 5.63 4.97
CA PHE A 30 -13.56 6.52 3.94
C PHE A 30 -15.08 6.60 3.95
N CYS A 31 -15.80 5.64 4.55
CA CYS A 31 -17.27 5.60 4.51
C CYS A 31 -17.94 5.94 5.85
N LYS A 32 -17.29 5.70 7.01
CA LYS A 32 -17.83 6.11 8.32
C LYS A 32 -17.57 7.61 8.56
N LYS A 33 -18.64 8.42 8.49
CA LYS A 33 -18.63 9.82 8.95
C LYS A 33 -18.18 9.87 10.42
N GLY A 34 -16.92 10.19 10.68
CA GLY A 34 -16.44 10.46 12.05
C GLY A 34 -14.95 10.22 12.29
N ILE A 35 -14.35 9.16 11.74
CA ILE A 35 -12.95 8.81 12.05
C ILE A 35 -11.97 9.37 11.01
N GLY A 36 -12.35 9.37 9.72
CA GLY A 36 -11.53 9.95 8.65
C GLY A 36 -11.29 11.47 8.76
N SER A 37 -12.18 12.22 9.44
CA SER A 37 -11.96 13.67 9.67
C SER A 37 -11.09 13.96 10.90
N ILE A 38 -11.02 13.03 11.86
CA ILE A 38 -10.23 13.18 13.09
C ILE A 38 -8.81 12.62 12.90
N ALA A 39 -8.64 11.51 12.18
CA ALA A 39 -7.31 10.99 11.82
C ALA A 39 -6.51 12.00 10.98
N ASN A 40 -7.16 12.72 10.07
CA ASN A 40 -6.55 13.84 9.33
C ASN A 40 -6.08 15.00 10.23
N LYS A 41 -6.69 15.19 11.40
CA LYS A 41 -6.34 16.28 12.34
C LYS A 41 -5.26 15.90 13.35
N VAL A 42 -5.08 14.61 13.63
CA VAL A 42 -4.09 14.12 14.61
C VAL A 42 -2.81 13.66 13.93
N ALA A 43 -2.90 13.10 12.70
CA ALA A 43 -1.74 12.74 11.89
C ALA A 43 -0.95 13.96 11.38
N SER A 44 -1.53 15.17 11.38
CA SER A 44 -0.83 16.41 11.01
C SER A 44 0.16 16.90 12.08
N LYS A 45 0.11 16.37 13.31
CA LYS A 45 1.06 16.71 14.39
C LYS A 45 2.21 15.72 14.56
N PHE A 46 2.08 14.50 14.04
CA PHE A 46 3.16 13.52 13.96
C PHE A 46 3.41 13.19 12.49
N SER A 47 4.23 14.03 11.87
CA SER A 47 4.68 13.95 10.48
C SER A 47 5.03 12.52 10.02
N ARG A 48 4.07 11.82 9.42
CA ARG A 48 4.35 10.78 8.40
C ARG A 48 4.01 11.40 7.06
N LYS A 49 5.04 11.83 6.33
CA LYS A 49 4.94 12.60 5.08
C LYS A 49 4.21 11.89 3.92
N ASN A 50 3.80 10.63 4.05
CA ASN A 50 3.28 9.84 2.92
C ASN A 50 2.06 9.00 3.32
N VAL A 51 0.99 9.67 3.74
CA VAL A 51 -0.36 9.11 3.64
C VAL A 51 -0.88 9.55 2.28
N SER A 52 -0.96 8.62 1.31
CA SER A 52 -1.67 8.84 0.04
C SER A 52 -2.97 9.59 0.33
N LYS A 53 -3.32 10.60 -0.49
CA LYS A 53 -4.55 11.37 -0.25
C LYS A 53 -5.69 10.37 -0.03
N PRO A 54 -6.48 10.48 1.05
CA PRO A 54 -7.43 9.44 1.45
C PRO A 54 -8.37 8.98 0.32
N MET A 55 -8.69 9.86 -0.63
CA MET A 55 -9.47 9.50 -1.83
C MET A 55 -8.68 8.74 -2.93
N SER A 56 -7.36 8.90 -3.05
CA SER A 56 -6.55 8.17 -4.05
C SER A 56 -6.43 6.69 -3.72
N ALA A 57 -6.22 6.35 -2.44
CA ALA A 57 -6.10 4.96 -1.99
C ALA A 57 -7.40 4.16 -2.20
N LEU A 58 -8.54 4.75 -1.81
CA LEU A 58 -9.85 4.12 -2.05
C LEU A 58 -10.12 3.94 -3.54
N LYS A 59 -9.93 5.01 -4.33
CA LYS A 59 -10.18 4.98 -5.77
C LYS A 59 -9.32 3.93 -6.45
N ARG A 60 -8.05 3.82 -6.06
CA ARG A 60 -7.13 2.80 -6.57
C ARG A 60 -7.58 1.40 -6.22
N ALA A 61 -7.94 1.13 -4.96
CA ALA A 61 -8.44 -0.19 -4.56
C ALA A 61 -9.72 -0.57 -5.33
N VAL A 62 -10.68 0.36 -5.46
CA VAL A 62 -11.92 0.15 -6.24
C VAL A 62 -11.59 -0.14 -7.71
N ASN A 63 -10.71 0.64 -8.32
CA ASN A 63 -10.33 0.46 -9.72
C ASN A 63 -9.62 -0.88 -9.94
N ILE A 64 -8.71 -1.28 -9.04
CA ILE A 64 -8.02 -2.56 -9.14
C ILE A 64 -9.01 -3.72 -8.98
N ILE A 65 -9.85 -3.70 -7.95
CA ILE A 65 -10.84 -4.76 -7.72
C ILE A 65 -11.84 -4.85 -8.88
N GLY A 66 -12.27 -3.70 -9.42
CA GLY A 66 -13.18 -3.63 -10.55
C GLY A 66 -12.57 -4.14 -11.86
N ALA A 67 -11.28 -3.92 -12.08
CA ALA A 67 -10.58 -4.33 -13.30
C ALA A 67 -10.07 -5.79 -13.25
N ASP A 68 -9.59 -6.24 -12.09
CA ASP A 68 -8.93 -7.54 -11.95
C ASP A 68 -9.85 -8.63 -11.37
N GLY A 69 -11.00 -8.22 -10.81
CA GLY A 69 -11.95 -9.09 -10.14
C GLY A 69 -11.60 -9.36 -8.67
N ILE A 70 -12.63 -9.44 -7.83
CA ILE A 70 -12.46 -9.67 -6.39
C ILE A 70 -11.79 -11.02 -6.07
N ASP A 71 -12.03 -12.05 -6.89
CA ASP A 71 -11.43 -13.38 -6.72
C ASP A 71 -9.91 -13.33 -6.78
N THR A 72 -9.37 -12.66 -7.79
CA THR A 72 -7.93 -12.51 -7.98
C THR A 72 -7.29 -11.75 -6.82
N VAL A 73 -7.94 -10.67 -6.37
CA VAL A 73 -7.44 -9.83 -5.27
C VAL A 73 -7.49 -10.57 -3.94
N TYR A 74 -8.60 -11.26 -3.67
CA TYR A 74 -8.78 -12.04 -2.46
C TYR A 74 -7.80 -13.21 -2.38
N ASP A 75 -7.67 -13.99 -3.46
CA ASP A 75 -6.75 -15.12 -3.51
C ASP A 75 -5.31 -14.67 -3.24
N ASP A 76 -4.87 -13.59 -3.88
CA ASP A 76 -3.52 -13.07 -3.67
C ASP A 76 -3.31 -12.51 -2.25
N LEU A 77 -4.35 -11.89 -1.66
CA LEU A 77 -4.32 -11.43 -0.26
C LEU A 77 -4.20 -12.60 0.72
N MET A 78 -4.87 -13.72 0.47
CA MET A 78 -4.81 -14.89 1.35
C MET A 78 -3.45 -15.62 1.30
N HIS A 79 -2.70 -15.45 0.21
CA HIS A 79 -1.40 -16.08 -0.01
C HIS A 79 -0.21 -15.11 0.09
N CYS A 80 -0.47 -13.83 0.41
CA CYS A 80 0.60 -12.85 0.55
C CYS A 80 1.49 -13.11 1.77
N SER A 81 2.74 -12.67 1.68
CA SER A 81 3.69 -12.73 2.78
C SER A 81 3.94 -11.34 3.36
N LYS A 82 3.95 -11.26 4.70
CA LYS A 82 4.29 -10.02 5.37
C LYS A 82 5.76 -9.69 5.17
N LEU A 83 6.02 -8.47 4.74
CA LEU A 83 7.36 -7.93 4.65
C LEU A 83 7.81 -7.49 6.05
N GLU A 84 8.86 -8.12 6.55
CA GLU A 84 9.39 -7.88 7.90
C GLU A 84 9.59 -6.38 8.19
N ARG A 85 9.41 -5.93 9.44
CA ARG A 85 9.58 -4.50 9.83
C ARG A 85 8.74 -3.52 8.99
N SER A 86 7.58 -3.96 8.49
CA SER A 86 6.62 -3.10 7.80
C SER A 86 5.17 -3.54 8.08
N ASP A 87 4.22 -2.69 7.68
CA ASP A 87 2.79 -2.99 7.54
C ASP A 87 2.42 -3.41 6.10
N VAL A 88 3.42 -3.78 5.30
CA VAL A 88 3.29 -4.17 3.90
C VAL A 88 3.33 -5.68 3.75
N TYR A 89 2.49 -6.18 2.86
CA TYR A 89 2.36 -7.58 2.49
C TYR A 89 2.46 -7.69 0.98
N ILE A 90 3.21 -8.67 0.50
CA ILE A 90 3.48 -8.86 -0.93
C ILE A 90 2.91 -10.21 -1.35
N GLY A 91 1.97 -10.18 -2.29
CA GLY A 91 1.47 -11.34 -3.01
C GLY A 91 2.21 -11.55 -4.33
N ALA A 92 1.70 -12.43 -5.17
CA ALA A 92 2.22 -12.66 -6.51
C ALA A 92 1.88 -11.53 -7.49
N LYS A 93 0.78 -10.81 -7.28
CA LYS A 93 0.29 -9.75 -8.19
C LYS A 93 0.18 -8.39 -7.54
N TYR A 94 -0.10 -8.33 -6.24
CA TYR A 94 -0.36 -7.09 -5.53
C TYR A 94 0.58 -6.88 -4.35
N LEU A 95 0.75 -5.61 -4.04
CA LEU A 95 1.28 -5.15 -2.77
C LEU A 95 0.13 -4.57 -1.96
N PHE A 96 -0.02 -5.05 -0.72
CA PHE A 96 -1.03 -4.60 0.21
C PHE A 96 -0.38 -3.93 1.41
N ARG A 97 -0.84 -2.73 1.77
CA ARG A 97 -0.51 -2.07 3.03
C ARG A 97 -1.72 -2.14 3.94
N GLN A 98 -1.54 -2.81 5.07
CA GLN A 98 -2.60 -3.05 6.03
C GLN A 98 -3.27 -1.73 6.46
N GLY A 99 -4.59 -1.71 6.40
CA GLY A 99 -5.43 -0.60 6.80
C GLY A 99 -5.28 0.65 5.93
N ASN A 100 -4.73 0.57 4.72
CA ASN A 100 -4.54 1.77 3.91
C ASN A 100 -4.70 1.58 2.40
N TYR A 101 -3.86 0.73 1.79
CA TYR A 101 -3.50 0.91 0.40
C TYR A 101 -3.23 -0.43 -0.31
N MET A 102 -3.51 -0.49 -1.60
CA MET A 102 -3.04 -1.58 -2.46
C MET A 102 -2.59 -1.04 -3.83
N CYS A 103 -1.65 -1.71 -4.47
CA CYS A 103 -1.31 -1.52 -5.87
C CYS A 103 -0.94 -2.85 -6.52
N ARG A 104 -0.92 -2.89 -7.86
CA ARG A 104 -0.37 -4.02 -8.59
C ARG A 104 1.14 -3.88 -8.65
N LEU A 105 1.87 -5.00 -8.53
CA LEU A 105 3.33 -5.01 -8.63
C LEU A 105 3.80 -4.47 -9.99
N LYS A 106 3.09 -4.81 -11.07
CA LYS A 106 3.38 -4.33 -12.44
C LYS A 106 3.31 -2.80 -12.60
N ASP A 107 2.61 -2.11 -11.70
CA ASP A 107 2.41 -0.66 -11.76
C ASP A 107 3.51 0.11 -10.99
N ILE A 108 4.36 -0.61 -10.25
CA ILE A 108 5.54 -0.03 -9.59
C ILE A 108 6.62 0.23 -10.64
N LYS A 109 7.05 1.49 -10.77
CA LYS A 109 8.03 1.93 -11.76
C LYS A 109 9.46 1.84 -11.26
N LYS A 110 9.69 2.21 -10.01
CA LYS A 110 11.02 2.15 -9.39
C LYS A 110 10.93 2.04 -7.88
N CYS A 111 11.95 1.42 -7.29
CA CYS A 111 12.20 1.45 -5.85
C CYS A 111 13.53 2.15 -5.56
N TYR A 112 13.53 3.05 -4.57
CA TYR A 112 14.70 3.84 -4.20
C TYR A 112 14.77 4.06 -2.69
N VAL A 113 15.97 4.40 -2.22
CA VAL A 113 16.22 4.68 -0.80
C VAL A 113 16.09 6.17 -0.56
N TYR A 114 15.36 6.53 0.49
CA TYR A 114 15.32 7.89 1.02
C TYR A 114 15.71 7.88 2.50
N ASN A 115 16.43 8.89 2.95
CA ASN A 115 16.83 9.09 4.35
C ASN A 115 16.01 10.19 5.01
N SER A 116 15.70 10.06 6.30
CA SER A 116 15.07 11.16 7.03
C SER A 116 16.08 12.30 7.26
N ASP A 117 15.80 13.49 6.75
CA ASP A 117 16.68 14.67 6.85
C ASP A 117 16.73 15.33 8.24
N ASN A 118 16.09 14.76 9.28
CA ASN A 118 16.01 15.36 10.62
C ASN A 118 16.77 14.54 11.69
N THR A 119 17.87 15.14 12.16
CA THR A 119 18.59 15.00 13.46
C THR A 119 18.97 13.62 14.03
N GLU A 120 20.23 13.54 14.46
CA GLU A 120 20.91 12.55 15.33
C GLU A 120 20.89 11.06 14.94
N ASP A 121 19.77 10.54 14.42
CA ASP A 121 19.60 9.16 13.98
C ASP A 121 19.13 9.10 12.53
N ILE A 122 20.05 8.78 11.61
CA ILE A 122 19.72 8.63 10.19
C ILE A 122 18.95 7.31 9.98
N ALA A 123 17.65 7.41 9.76
CA ALA A 123 16.82 6.29 9.31
C ALA A 123 16.74 6.26 7.77
N TYR A 124 16.76 5.05 7.22
CA TYR A 124 16.65 4.81 5.79
C TYR A 124 15.37 4.05 5.48
N PHE A 125 14.73 4.40 4.38
CA PHE A 125 13.45 3.83 3.98
C PHE A 125 13.49 3.47 2.50
N CYS A 126 12.87 2.35 2.15
CA CYS A 126 12.58 2.00 0.77
C CYS A 126 11.26 2.64 0.36
N TYR A 127 11.29 3.39 -0.73
CA TYR A 127 10.13 3.98 -1.37
C TYR A 127 9.89 3.35 -2.74
N ALA A 128 8.64 3.31 -3.16
CA ALA A 128 8.22 2.85 -4.48
C ALA A 128 7.36 3.92 -5.16
N ASP A 129 7.71 4.28 -6.40
CA ASP A 129 6.86 5.11 -7.24
C ASP A 129 5.94 4.23 -8.07
N ILE A 130 4.65 4.52 -8.01
CA ILE A 130 3.56 3.75 -8.62
C ILE A 130 2.86 4.66 -9.63
N SER A 131 2.59 4.15 -10.82
CA SER A 131 1.84 4.87 -11.84
C SER A 131 0.88 3.92 -12.56
N ASP A 132 -0.41 4.14 -12.34
CA ASP A 132 -1.53 3.34 -12.83
C ASP A 132 -2.68 4.22 -13.36
N GLU A 133 -3.81 3.61 -13.72
CA GLU A 133 -5.00 4.32 -14.21
C GLU A 133 -5.61 5.31 -13.20
N THR A 134 -5.23 5.22 -11.92
CA THR A 134 -5.67 6.14 -10.86
C THR A 134 -4.75 7.37 -10.75
N GLY A 135 -3.54 7.28 -11.29
CA GLY A 135 -2.52 8.33 -11.31
C GLY A 135 -1.23 7.92 -10.61
N ASP A 136 -0.38 8.90 -10.34
CA ASP A 136 0.92 8.66 -9.70
C ASP A 136 0.82 8.71 -8.16
N GLU A 137 1.60 7.88 -7.48
CA GLU A 137 1.71 7.86 -6.02
C GLU A 137 3.07 7.33 -5.57
N THR A 138 3.56 7.82 -4.43
CA THR A 138 4.78 7.33 -3.80
C THR A 138 4.44 6.64 -2.49
N LEU A 139 4.90 5.39 -2.34
CA LEU A 139 4.62 4.56 -1.17
C LEU A 139 5.91 4.18 -0.43
N GLU A 140 5.93 4.43 0.89
CA GLU A 140 6.95 3.84 1.76
C GLU A 140 6.67 2.35 1.96
N ILE A 141 7.65 1.51 1.61
CA ILE A 141 7.54 0.05 1.69
C ILE A 141 8.04 -0.47 3.04
N ARG A 142 9.21 0.01 3.50
CA ARG A 142 9.91 -0.55 4.67
C ARG A 142 11.03 0.38 5.16
N THR A 143 11.33 0.32 6.45
CA THR A 143 12.59 0.82 7.03
C THR A 143 13.76 -0.14 6.77
N LEU A 144 14.89 0.39 6.30
CA LEU A 144 16.10 -0.34 5.95
C LEU A 144 17.21 -0.16 7.00
N SER A 145 18.26 -0.98 6.89
CA SER A 145 19.44 -0.92 7.76
C SER A 145 20.20 0.41 7.63
N ALA A 146 20.72 0.89 8.75
CA ALA A 146 21.68 2.00 8.77
C ALA A 146 23.02 1.59 8.13
N LEU A 147 23.38 0.30 8.14
CA LEU A 147 24.61 -0.20 7.52
C LEU A 147 24.44 -0.27 5.99
N LYS A 148 25.28 0.46 5.25
CA LYS A 148 25.18 0.62 3.79
C LYS A 148 25.11 -0.72 3.04
N VAL A 149 25.97 -1.68 3.39
CA VAL A 149 26.01 -2.99 2.71
C VAL A 149 24.71 -3.77 2.93
N GLN A 150 24.25 -3.86 4.19
CA GLN A 150 22.98 -4.52 4.50
C GLN A 150 21.78 -3.81 3.85
N ARG A 151 21.82 -2.47 3.79
CA ARG A 151 20.77 -1.67 3.15
C ARG A 151 20.63 -1.99 1.67
N GLN A 152 21.76 -2.12 0.96
CA GLN A 152 21.75 -2.45 -0.45
C GLN A 152 21.19 -3.86 -0.67
N LEU A 153 21.65 -4.85 0.11
CA LEU A 153 21.12 -6.21 0.06
C LEU A 153 19.60 -6.25 0.29
N GLN A 154 19.11 -5.50 1.29
CA GLN A 154 17.68 -5.39 1.56
C GLN A 154 16.91 -4.73 0.41
N LEU A 155 17.49 -3.71 -0.24
CA LEU A 155 16.87 -3.07 -1.40
C LEU A 155 16.79 -4.03 -2.59
N ASP A 156 17.85 -4.79 -2.86
CA ASP A 156 17.92 -5.72 -3.99
C ASP A 156 16.96 -6.90 -3.78
N GLU A 157 16.87 -7.43 -2.55
CA GLU A 157 15.85 -8.40 -2.15
C GLU A 157 14.43 -7.87 -2.39
N LEU A 158 14.15 -6.62 -2.00
CA LEU A 158 12.85 -5.98 -2.23
C LEU A 158 12.53 -5.84 -3.71
N ARG A 159 13.49 -5.35 -4.51
CA ARG A 159 13.33 -5.21 -5.97
C ARG A 159 13.03 -6.55 -6.62
N LYS A 160 13.75 -7.61 -6.21
CA LYS A 160 13.51 -8.98 -6.68
C LYS A 160 12.11 -9.48 -6.33
N MET A 161 11.65 -9.26 -5.10
CA MET A 161 10.29 -9.65 -4.68
C MET A 161 9.20 -8.88 -5.44
N ILE A 162 9.43 -7.61 -5.76
CA ILE A 162 8.49 -6.75 -6.50
C ILE A 162 8.56 -7.03 -8.02
N GLY A 163 9.61 -7.69 -8.50
CA GLY A 163 9.80 -7.98 -9.93
C GLY A 163 10.39 -6.81 -10.73
N ILE A 164 11.01 -5.84 -10.06
CA ILE A 164 11.76 -4.77 -10.72
C ILE A 164 13.12 -5.34 -11.13
N LYS A 165 13.37 -5.42 -12.44
CA LYS A 165 14.69 -5.77 -12.96
C LYS A 165 15.64 -4.60 -12.71
N GLU A 166 16.87 -4.89 -12.31
CA GLU A 166 17.93 -3.89 -12.26
C GLU A 166 18.07 -3.26 -13.65
N GLU A 167 17.92 -1.93 -13.74
CA GLU A 167 18.36 -1.20 -14.92
C GLU A 167 19.89 -1.22 -14.88
N GLU A 168 20.49 -2.00 -15.79
CA GLU A 168 21.93 -1.98 -16.10
C GLU A 168 22.35 -0.62 -16.70
#